data_AF-A0A7X3HEG7-F1
#
_entry.id   AF-A0A7X3HEG7-F1
#
_cell.length_a   1.000
_cell.length_b   1.000
_cell.length_c   1.000
_cell.angle_alpha   90.00
_cell.angle_beta   90.00
_cell.angle_gamma   90.00
#
_symmetry.space_group_name_H-M   'P 1'
#
loop_
_entity.id
_entity.type
_entity.pdbx_description
1 polymer ?
#
loop_
_entity_poly.entity_id
_entity_poly.type
_entity_poly.pdbx_seq_one_letter_code
_entity_poly.pdbx_strand_id
1 'polypeptide(L)'
;IPCGECYFCKNGMPHICKNVKLFGITQNGAFADYAKIRWDCTFLLDDDITDEAACMFEPMGAGVHGVEAAEVAGKTVLVSGCGPIGLTAISASKTFGAAKVIACDLIDE
;
A
#
# COMPACT_ATOMS: atom_id res chain seq x y z
N ILE A 1 3.02 2.52 -12.29
CA ILE A 1 2.43 2.57 -13.65
C ILE A 1 2.87 1.33 -14.45
N PRO A 2 2.04 0.28 -14.48
CA PRO A 2 2.35 -0.98 -15.17
C PRO A 2 2.28 -0.84 -16.70
N CYS A 3 3.06 -1.60 -17.48
CA CYS A 3 3.05 -1.46 -18.94
C CYS A 3 1.76 -1.93 -19.63
N GLY A 4 0.98 -2.79 -18.99
CA GLY A 4 -0.30 -3.31 -19.53
C GLY A 4 -0.17 -4.48 -20.52
N GLU A 5 1.04 -4.76 -21.01
CA GLU A 5 1.25 -5.70 -22.12
C GLU A 5 2.12 -6.93 -21.79
N CYS A 6 2.92 -6.88 -20.71
CA CYS A 6 3.77 -8.00 -20.31
C CYS A 6 2.95 -9.14 -19.69
N TYR A 7 3.58 -10.31 -19.54
CA TYR A 7 2.95 -11.49 -18.94
C TYR A 7 2.21 -11.19 -17.63
N PHE A 8 2.88 -10.51 -16.69
CA PHE A 8 2.28 -10.22 -15.38
C PHE A 8 1.08 -9.27 -15.48
N CYS A 9 1.16 -8.24 -16.32
CA CYS A 9 0.03 -7.31 -16.53
C CYS A 9 -1.18 -8.03 -17.15
N LYS A 10 -0.95 -8.91 -18.12
CA LYS A 10 -2.02 -9.69 -18.77
C LYS A 10 -2.64 -10.76 -17.88
N ASN A 11 -2.01 -11.09 -16.76
CA ASN A 11 -2.46 -12.11 -15.81
C ASN A 11 -2.85 -11.51 -14.45
N GLY A 12 -3.29 -10.25 -14.41
CA GLY A 12 -3.81 -9.64 -13.18
C GLY A 12 -2.75 -9.37 -12.09
N MET A 13 -1.46 -9.40 -12.44
CA MET A 13 -0.34 -9.14 -11.52
C MET A 13 0.43 -7.87 -11.91
N PRO A 14 -0.22 -6.69 -12.06
CA PRO A 14 0.46 -5.48 -12.52
C PRO A 14 1.51 -4.97 -11.51
N HIS A 15 1.40 -5.32 -10.23
CA HIS A 15 2.31 -4.92 -9.15
C HIS A 15 3.75 -5.48 -9.34
N ILE A 16 3.93 -6.58 -10.08
CA ILE A 16 5.24 -7.15 -10.45
C ILE A 16 5.55 -7.00 -11.95
N CYS A 17 5.02 -5.95 -12.58
CA CYS A 17 5.32 -5.65 -13.98
C CYS A 17 6.83 -5.47 -14.21
N LYS A 18 7.40 -6.21 -15.18
CA LYS A 18 8.82 -6.10 -15.55
C LYS A 18 9.24 -4.73 -16.11
N ASN A 19 8.28 -3.99 -16.65
CA ASN A 19 8.50 -2.70 -17.32
C ASN A 19 7.77 -1.57 -16.58
N VAL A 20 7.67 -1.68 -15.25
CA VAL A 20 6.96 -0.69 -14.44
C VAL A 20 7.65 0.67 -14.49
N LYS A 21 6.86 1.73 -14.64
CA LYS A 21 7.29 3.10 -14.38
C LYS A 21 6.78 3.52 -13.01
N LEU A 22 7.67 3.98 -12.15
CA LEU A 22 7.39 4.35 -10.77
C LEU A 22 7.18 5.87 -10.69
N PHE A 23 5.98 6.26 -10.26
CA PHE A 23 5.61 7.67 -10.13
C PHE A 23 6.39 8.29 -8.97
N GLY A 24 7.11 9.39 -9.24
CA GLY A 24 8.05 9.98 -8.28
C GLY A 24 9.47 9.38 -8.28
N ILE A 25 9.75 8.35 -9.10
CA ILE A 25 11.08 7.73 -9.18
C ILE A 25 11.59 7.73 -10.64
N THR A 26 10.95 6.96 -11.52
CA THR A 26 11.32 6.90 -12.95
C THR A 26 10.41 7.76 -13.83
N GLN A 27 9.38 8.36 -13.24
CA GLN A 27 8.55 9.42 -13.81
C GLN A 27 8.42 10.54 -12.78
N ASN A 28 8.23 11.77 -13.23
CA ASN A 28 7.98 12.90 -12.33
C ASN A 28 6.77 12.61 -11.43
N GLY A 29 6.92 12.90 -10.13
CA GLY A 29 5.88 12.70 -9.12
C GLY A 29 4.98 13.91 -8.94
N ALA A 30 4.36 13.99 -7.76
CA ALA A 30 3.35 15.00 -7.41
C ALA A 30 3.81 16.05 -6.40
N PHE A 31 5.12 16.19 -6.13
CA PHE A 31 5.64 17.37 -5.42
C PHE A 31 5.74 18.56 -6.39
N ALA A 32 4.58 18.98 -6.91
CA ALA A 32 4.35 20.03 -7.87
C ALA A 32 2.87 20.42 -7.86
N ASP A 33 2.52 21.62 -8.34
CA ASP A 33 1.12 22.07 -8.42
C ASP A 33 0.26 21.19 -9.35
N TYR A 34 0.89 20.54 -10.35
CA TYR A 34 0.24 19.63 -11.27
C TYR A 34 1.16 18.45 -11.58
N ALA A 35 0.57 17.26 -11.76
CA ALA A 35 1.29 16.06 -12.16
C ALA A 35 0.59 15.34 -13.31
N LYS A 36 1.38 14.73 -14.19
CA LYS A 36 0.89 13.90 -15.29
C LYS A 36 0.93 12.44 -14.87
N ILE A 37 -0.22 11.77 -14.87
CA ILE A 37 -0.33 10.34 -14.61
C ILE A 37 -1.23 9.66 -15.63
N ARG A 38 -1.10 8.34 -15.80
CA ARG A 38 -1.99 7.57 -16.69
C ARG A 38 -3.32 7.37 -15.97
N TRP A 39 -4.43 7.60 -16.69
CA TRP A 39 -5.78 7.63 -16.14
C TRP A 39 -6.21 6.34 -15.41
N ASP A 40 -5.69 5.18 -15.82
CA ASP A 40 -5.97 3.87 -15.22
C ASP A 40 -5.12 3.58 -13.97
N CYS A 41 -4.24 4.51 -13.58
CA CYS A 41 -3.49 4.50 -12.34
C CYS A 41 -4.07 5.49 -11.31
N THR A 42 -5.29 5.97 -11.55
CA THR A 42 -6.06 6.85 -10.66
C THR A 42 -7.42 6.23 -10.38
N PHE A 43 -8.01 6.57 -9.24
CA PHE A 43 -9.36 6.19 -8.86
C PHE A 43 -10.05 7.41 -8.25
N LEU A 44 -11.38 7.46 -8.35
CA LEU A 44 -12.16 8.53 -7.78
C LEU A 44 -12.27 8.31 -6.26
N LEU A 45 -12.12 9.39 -5.50
CA LEU A 45 -12.35 9.40 -4.05
C LEU A 45 -13.77 9.88 -3.79
N ASP A 46 -14.37 9.38 -2.71
CA ASP A 46 -15.61 9.93 -2.19
C ASP A 46 -15.35 11.33 -1.57
N ASP A 47 -16.34 12.22 -1.68
CA ASP A 47 -16.21 13.64 -1.29
C ASP A 47 -15.95 13.85 0.21
N ASP A 48 -16.22 12.84 1.04
CA ASP A 48 -16.01 12.88 2.50
C ASP A 48 -14.62 12.43 2.94
N ILE A 49 -13.81 11.90 2.02
CA ILE A 49 -12.41 11.51 2.28
C ILE A 49 -11.52 12.75 2.21
N THR A 50 -10.85 13.09 3.32
CA THR A 50 -9.91 14.22 3.33
C THR A 50 -8.64 13.91 2.54
N ASP A 51 -7.99 14.96 2.03
CA ASP A 51 -6.73 14.83 1.30
C ASP A 51 -5.64 14.13 2.13
N GLU A 52 -5.54 14.44 3.44
CA GLU A 52 -4.57 13.79 4.33
C GLU A 52 -4.82 12.28 4.47
N ALA A 53 -6.09 11.87 4.54
CA ALA A 53 -6.44 10.45 4.58
C ALA A 53 -6.14 9.77 3.24
N ALA A 54 -6.46 10.42 2.12
CA ALA A 54 -6.18 9.92 0.78
C ALA A 54 -4.69 9.73 0.52
N CYS A 55 -3.83 10.64 1.01
CA CYS A 55 -2.38 10.51 0.92
C CYS A 55 -1.83 9.23 1.58
N MET A 56 -2.54 8.65 2.54
CA MET A 56 -2.13 7.41 3.20
C MET A 56 -2.38 6.14 2.37
N PHE A 57 -3.16 6.21 1.28
CA PHE A 57 -3.57 5.00 0.55
C PHE A 57 -2.40 4.24 -0.08
N GLU A 58 -1.41 4.98 -0.62
CA GLU A 58 -0.20 4.36 -1.19
C GLU A 58 0.66 3.65 -0.13
N PRO A 59 1.09 4.30 0.98
CA PRO A 59 1.89 3.62 1.99
C PRO A 59 1.10 2.52 2.71
N MET A 60 -0.22 2.68 2.88
CA MET A 60 -1.08 1.62 3.40
C MET A 60 -1.13 0.41 2.48
N GLY A 61 -1.09 0.59 1.16
CA GLY A 61 -1.20 -0.49 0.19
C GLY A 61 -0.18 -1.61 0.42
N ALA A 62 1.07 -1.27 0.75
CA ALA A 62 2.11 -2.27 1.03
C ALA A 62 1.81 -3.07 2.32
N GLY A 63 1.42 -2.39 3.40
CA GLY A 63 1.10 -3.05 4.67
C GLY A 63 -0.15 -3.92 4.57
N VAL A 64 -1.21 -3.39 3.96
CA VAL A 64 -2.49 -4.11 3.75
C VAL A 64 -2.29 -5.33 2.87
N HIS A 65 -1.58 -5.19 1.74
CA HIS A 65 -1.32 -6.31 0.83
C HIS A 65 -0.57 -7.46 1.50
N GLY A 66 0.44 -7.15 2.31
CA GLY A 66 1.19 -8.16 3.07
C GLY A 66 0.33 -8.90 4.09
N VAL A 67 -0.55 -8.18 4.80
CA VAL A 67 -1.46 -8.77 5.79
C VAL A 67 -2.53 -9.63 5.12
N GLU A 68 -3.10 -9.17 4.00
CA GLU A 68 -4.09 -9.95 3.23
C GLU A 68 -3.48 -11.29 2.78
N ALA A 69 -2.27 -11.27 2.23
CA ALA A 69 -1.55 -12.47 1.83
C ALA A 69 -1.21 -13.43 3.00
N ALA A 70 -1.17 -12.92 4.24
CA ALA A 70 -0.89 -13.71 5.43
C ALA A 70 -2.14 -14.37 6.05
N GLU A 71 -3.35 -14.05 5.55
CA GLU A 71 -4.64 -14.61 5.98
C GLU A 71 -4.80 -14.58 7.51
N VAL A 72 -4.69 -13.40 8.11
CA VAL A 72 -4.44 -13.25 9.56
C VAL A 72 -5.63 -13.55 10.49
N ALA A 73 -6.82 -13.78 9.95
CA ALA A 73 -8.04 -13.96 10.74
C ALA A 73 -7.88 -15.06 11.82
N GLY A 74 -8.19 -14.73 13.07
CA GLY A 74 -8.08 -15.63 14.22
C GLY A 74 -6.64 -15.93 14.69
N LYS A 75 -5.62 -15.46 13.98
CA LYS A 75 -4.20 -15.73 14.31
C LYS A 75 -3.65 -14.72 15.33
N THR A 76 -2.57 -15.11 16.00
CA THR A 76 -1.67 -14.16 16.68
C THR A 76 -0.61 -13.71 15.69
N VAL A 77 -0.49 -12.39 15.50
CA VAL A 77 0.41 -11.76 14.53
C VAL A 77 1.49 -10.98 15.28
N LEU A 78 2.75 -11.13 14.85
CA LEU A 78 3.84 -10.25 15.24
C LEU A 78 4.16 -9.29 14.08
N VAL A 79 4.12 -7.99 14.34
CA VAL A 79 4.66 -6.97 13.45
C VAL A 79 5.99 -6.49 14.03
N SER A 80 7.08 -6.80 13.33
CA SER A 80 8.44 -6.39 13.70
C SER A 80 8.84 -5.16 12.89
N GLY A 81 8.91 -4.01 13.55
CA GLY A 81 9.06 -2.68 12.97
C GLY A 81 7.74 -1.91 12.97
N CYS A 82 7.74 -0.77 13.66
CA CYS A 82 6.66 0.17 13.88
C CYS A 82 6.87 1.50 13.11
N GLY A 83 7.62 1.46 12.01
CA GLY A 83 7.64 2.56 11.04
C GLY A 83 6.30 2.70 10.30
N PRO A 84 6.16 3.66 9.36
CA PRO A 84 4.89 3.95 8.68
C PRO A 84 4.19 2.70 8.12
N ILE A 85 4.90 1.86 7.36
CA ILE A 85 4.34 0.62 6.80
C ILE A 85 3.94 -0.36 7.92
N GLY A 86 4.76 -0.51 8.96
CA GLY A 86 4.46 -1.36 10.11
C GLY A 86 3.18 -0.94 10.85
N LEU A 87 3.00 0.36 11.06
CA LEU A 87 1.77 0.91 11.66
C LEU A 87 0.54 0.60 10.81
N THR A 88 0.65 0.69 9.49
CA THR A 88 -0.46 0.31 8.58
C THR A 88 -0.74 -1.20 8.64
N ALA A 89 0.30 -2.05 8.74
CA ALA A 89 0.15 -3.50 8.88
C ALA A 89 -0.48 -3.88 10.23
N ILE A 90 -0.17 -3.18 11.31
CA ILE A 90 -0.82 -3.36 12.63
C ILE A 90 -2.31 -3.06 12.51
N SER A 91 -2.67 -1.92 11.90
CA SER A 91 -4.07 -1.53 11.67
C SER A 91 -4.79 -2.56 10.80
N ALA A 92 -4.22 -2.91 9.65
CA ALA A 92 -4.78 -3.89 8.73
C ALA A 92 -4.95 -5.27 9.38
N SER A 93 -4.01 -5.71 10.23
CA SER A 93 -4.11 -6.99 10.95
C SER A 93 -5.33 -7.03 11.88
N LYS A 94 -5.62 -5.93 12.58
CA LYS A 94 -6.83 -5.82 13.41
C LYS A 94 -8.09 -5.82 12.54
N THR A 95 -8.10 -5.05 11.46
CA THR A 95 -9.24 -4.96 10.53
C THR A 95 -9.57 -6.31 9.89
N PHE A 96 -8.56 -7.10 9.52
CA PHE A 96 -8.74 -8.45 8.96
C PHE A 96 -8.93 -9.55 10.03
N GLY A 97 -9.17 -9.18 11.28
CA GLY A 97 -9.66 -10.10 12.30
C GLY A 97 -8.58 -10.94 12.99
N ALA A 98 -7.32 -10.49 13.04
CA ALA A 98 -6.32 -11.12 13.90
C ALA A 98 -6.80 -11.15 15.36
N ALA A 99 -6.65 -12.31 16.03
CA ALA A 99 -7.06 -12.46 17.42
C ALA A 99 -6.17 -11.67 18.38
N LYS A 100 -4.89 -11.52 18.04
CA LYS A 100 -3.91 -10.73 18.79
C LYS A 100 -2.86 -10.16 17.85
N VAL A 101 -2.55 -8.89 18.00
CA VAL A 101 -1.45 -8.23 17.29
C VAL A 101 -0.42 -7.79 18.32
N ILE A 102 0.81 -8.28 18.17
CA ILE A 102 1.97 -7.91 18.96
C ILE A 102 2.85 -7.06 18.04
N ALA A 103 3.30 -5.91 18.51
CA ALA A 103 4.22 -5.06 17.78
C ALA A 103 5.53 -4.95 18.56
N CYS A 104 6.65 -4.92 17.86
CA CYS A 104 7.95 -4.63 18.47
C CYS A 104 8.77 -3.71 17.57
N ASP A 105 9.50 -2.79 18.17
CA ASP A 105 10.51 -1.95 17.52
C ASP A 105 11.73 -1.85 18.45
N LEU A 106 12.84 -1.35 17.91
CA LEU A 106 14.06 -1.05 18.67
C LEU A 106 13.97 0.30 19.39
N ILE A 107 13.06 1.16 18.97
CA ILE A 107 12.88 2.48 19.58
C ILE A 107 11.97 2.32 20.80
N ASP A 108 12.47 2.75 21.95
CA ASP A 108 11.75 2.70 23.22
C ASP A 108 10.59 3.73 23.28
N GLU A 109 10.61 4.74 22.41
CA GLU A 109 9.64 5.85 22.28
C GLU A 109 9.09 6.01 20.86
#